data_AF-A0A4R4KBM2-F1
#
_entry.id   AF-A0A4R4KBM2-F1
#
_cell.length_a   1.000
_cell.length_b   1.000
_cell.length_c   1.000
_cell.angle_alpha   90.00
_cell.angle_beta   90.00
_cell.angle_gamma   90.00
#
_symmetry.space_group_name_H-M   'P 1'
#
loop_
_entity.id
_entity.type
_entity.pdbx_description
1 polymer ?
#
loop_
_entity_poly.entity_id
_entity_poly.type
_entity_poly.pdbx_seq_one_letter_code
_entity_poly.pdbx_strand_id
1 'polypeptide(L)'
;MKQLIFIILTLIILSCENKTQKSESTTSKLEDTLKLEKTEKNQNSNSNKKVAIDFKENKDLLDIILLLPDSAFPSWEWKLNDRIKWYKEIEENNFYIDENPDYFNQSYFEPNKAGFTIVDGFWSINIYKTAENSYIVITDDIVGDGNSLNFYEVKSNIINKYLDEKTIFSDFTELIKKKENTENCGEKFEEMNDPIFEFDFTNKNKVEIESSWYLTKDDYENCLIGNSIIYSFNPKKRSLK
;
A
#
# COMPACT_ATOMS: atom_id res chain seq x y z
N MET A 1 28.23 -24.32 -59.22
CA MET A 1 28.97 -23.06 -59.51
C MET A 1 29.60 -22.64 -58.19
N LYS A 2 30.85 -23.04 -57.92
CA LYS A 2 32.09 -22.29 -58.26
C LYS A 2 31.96 -20.84 -57.78
N GLN A 3 32.49 -20.54 -56.61
CA GLN A 3 33.84 -19.99 -56.44
C GLN A 3 34.04 -18.70 -57.24
N LEU A 4 33.88 -17.57 -56.57
CA LEU A 4 34.80 -16.43 -56.56
C LEU A 4 34.47 -15.68 -55.26
N ILE A 5 35.36 -15.18 -54.43
CA ILE A 5 36.81 -15.04 -54.35
C ILE A 5 36.94 -14.56 -52.87
N PHE A 6 37.61 -15.27 -51.97
CA PHE A 6 39.04 -15.15 -51.66
C PHE A 6 39.52 -13.71 -51.42
N ILE A 7 40.55 -13.55 -50.58
CA ILE A 7 41.17 -12.28 -50.13
C ILE A 7 40.47 -11.82 -48.82
N ILE A 8 40.93 -12.11 -47.60
CA ILE A 8 42.31 -12.34 -47.13
C ILE A 8 42.30 -13.34 -45.98
N LEU A 9 42.83 -14.52 -46.30
CA LEU A 9 43.54 -15.41 -45.40
C LEU A 9 44.88 -14.74 -45.02
N THR A 10 45.45 -15.13 -43.89
CA THR A 10 46.80 -14.82 -43.36
C THR A 10 46.86 -13.56 -42.48
N LEU A 11 47.29 -13.62 -41.22
CA LEU A 11 48.39 -14.39 -40.62
C LEU A 11 47.96 -14.98 -39.26
N ILE A 12 47.98 -16.30 -39.02
CA ILE A 12 49.18 -17.13 -38.67
C ILE A 12 49.86 -16.57 -37.42
N ILE A 13 49.53 -17.11 -36.25
CA ILE A 13 50.34 -18.10 -35.49
C ILE A 13 51.74 -17.57 -35.16
N LEU A 14 51.95 -17.28 -33.88
CA LEU A 14 53.20 -17.40 -33.12
C LEU A 14 52.75 -17.48 -31.64
N SER A 15 52.37 -18.65 -31.16
CA SER A 15 53.22 -19.57 -30.40
C SER A 15 54.20 -18.85 -29.47
N CYS A 16 53.96 -18.98 -28.17
CA CYS A 16 54.89 -18.68 -27.10
C CYS A 16 56.24 -19.40 -27.31
N GLU A 17 57.34 -18.68 -27.10
CA GLU A 17 58.54 -19.28 -26.53
C GLU A 17 59.17 -18.33 -25.52
N ASN A 18 59.25 -18.84 -24.29
CA ASN A 18 59.94 -18.26 -23.15
C ASN A 18 61.47 -18.31 -23.36
N LYS A 19 62.19 -17.33 -22.82
CA LYS A 19 63.23 -17.49 -21.77
C LYS A 19 64.02 -16.18 -21.61
N THR A 20 63.88 -15.47 -20.49
CA THR A 20 64.67 -15.57 -19.24
C THR A 20 65.81 -14.53 -19.18
N GLN A 21 65.74 -13.68 -18.15
CA GLN A 21 66.75 -13.50 -17.07
C GLN A 21 67.28 -12.05 -16.83
N LYS A 22 67.14 -11.63 -15.55
CA LYS A 22 67.99 -10.70 -14.75
C LYS A 22 67.99 -9.21 -15.18
N SER A 23 68.10 -8.18 -14.32
CA SER A 23 68.43 -8.03 -12.89
C SER A 23 68.02 -6.61 -12.43
N GLU A 24 67.69 -6.45 -11.15
CA GLU A 24 67.87 -5.27 -10.27
C GLU A 24 67.08 -3.95 -10.42
N SER A 25 66.45 -3.58 -9.29
CA SER A 25 66.46 -2.27 -8.59
C SER A 25 65.99 -1.03 -9.37
N THR A 26 64.95 -0.27 -8.98
CA THR A 26 64.86 0.51 -7.73
C THR A 26 63.47 1.19 -7.63
N THR A 27 62.95 1.32 -6.41
CA THR A 27 62.04 2.39 -5.88
C THR A 27 60.55 2.49 -6.32
N SER A 28 59.67 2.21 -5.34
CA SER A 28 58.66 3.14 -4.77
C SER A 28 57.47 3.61 -5.66
N LYS A 29 56.28 3.05 -5.44
CA LYS A 29 55.13 3.71 -4.76
C LYS A 29 53.90 2.80 -4.72
N LEU A 30 53.15 2.92 -3.63
CA LEU A 30 51.84 2.34 -3.35
C LEU A 30 50.83 2.62 -4.48
N GLU A 31 50.01 1.64 -4.84
CA GLU A 31 48.58 1.63 -4.53
C GLU A 31 47.92 0.29 -4.90
N ASP A 32 46.88 -0.01 -4.14
CA ASP A 32 46.23 -1.28 -3.85
C ASP A 32 45.54 -2.01 -5.01
N THR A 33 45.88 -3.29 -5.14
CA THR A 33 44.98 -4.45 -4.99
C THR A 33 43.54 -4.34 -5.49
N LEU A 34 43.30 -4.77 -6.73
CA LEU A 34 42.05 -5.43 -7.13
C LEU A 34 42.32 -6.92 -7.36
N LYS A 35 42.25 -7.71 -6.28
CA LYS A 35 42.04 -9.16 -6.36
C LYS A 35 40.60 -9.44 -5.95
N LEU A 36 39.79 -9.77 -6.95
CA LEU A 36 38.56 -10.54 -6.75
C LEU A 36 38.92 -11.84 -6.03
N GLU A 37 38.69 -11.88 -4.73
CA GLU A 37 38.46 -13.13 -4.03
C GLU A 37 36.96 -13.42 -4.07
N LYS A 38 36.65 -14.54 -4.72
CA LYS A 38 35.41 -15.28 -4.55
C LYS A 38 35.19 -15.52 -3.06
N THR A 39 34.09 -15.02 -2.53
CA THR A 39 33.50 -15.56 -1.31
C THR A 39 32.22 -16.27 -1.69
N GLU A 40 32.29 -17.60 -1.68
CA GLU A 40 31.13 -18.47 -1.60
C GLU A 40 30.40 -18.25 -0.27
N LYS A 41 29.06 -18.31 -0.34
CA LYS A 41 28.10 -18.59 0.73
C LYS A 41 28.29 -17.83 2.04
N ASN A 42 27.36 -16.92 2.33
CA ASN A 42 26.72 -16.92 3.64
C ASN A 42 25.31 -16.32 3.61
N GLN A 43 24.39 -17.18 4.06
CA GLN A 43 23.16 -16.90 4.81
C GLN A 43 22.01 -16.19 4.09
N ASN A 44 20.90 -16.91 3.98
CA ASN A 44 19.57 -16.37 4.23
C ASN A 44 19.62 -15.52 5.50
N SER A 45 19.94 -14.24 5.39
CA SER A 45 19.40 -13.30 6.36
C SER A 45 17.98 -13.04 5.89
N ASN A 46 16.99 -13.51 6.66
CA ASN A 46 15.78 -12.70 6.83
C ASN A 46 16.29 -11.36 7.38
N SER A 47 16.69 -10.45 6.50
CA SER A 47 16.94 -9.09 6.92
C SER A 47 15.55 -8.52 7.17
N ASN A 48 15.13 -8.58 8.42
CA ASN A 48 14.02 -7.83 8.98
C ASN A 48 13.93 -6.48 8.25
N LYS A 49 12.92 -6.35 7.38
CA LYS A 49 12.85 -5.25 6.42
C LYS A 49 12.45 -4.00 7.20
N LYS A 50 13.33 -3.01 7.24
CA LYS A 50 12.99 -1.71 7.83
C LYS A 50 12.04 -0.97 6.90
N VAL A 51 10.91 -0.53 7.43
CA VAL A 51 9.92 0.26 6.70
C VAL A 51 9.87 1.65 7.32
N ALA A 52 10.30 2.65 6.56
CA ALA A 52 10.36 4.03 7.02
C ALA A 52 8.96 4.65 7.09
N ILE A 53 8.69 5.33 8.19
CA ILE A 53 7.49 6.15 8.42
C ILE A 53 7.94 7.38 9.21
N ASP A 54 7.82 8.58 8.64
CA ASP A 54 8.06 9.80 9.40
C ASP A 54 6.96 9.96 10.45
N PHE A 55 7.32 9.83 11.73
CA PHE A 55 6.37 9.84 12.83
C PHE A 55 5.63 11.17 12.94
N LYS A 56 6.33 12.29 12.70
CA LYS A 56 5.78 13.63 12.91
C LYS A 56 4.79 13.99 11.81
N GLU A 57 5.12 13.65 10.57
CA GLU A 57 4.25 13.86 9.41
C GLU A 57 2.96 13.02 9.50
N ASN A 58 3.07 11.82 10.05
CA ASN A 58 1.99 10.83 10.08
C ASN A 58 1.28 10.68 11.43
N LYS A 59 1.57 11.60 12.38
CA LYS A 59 1.16 11.44 13.78
C LYS A 59 -0.34 11.24 13.96
N ASP A 60 -1.17 12.03 13.27
CA ASP A 60 -2.62 11.94 13.37
C ASP A 60 -3.14 10.54 12.97
N LEU A 61 -2.61 9.98 11.87
CA LEU A 61 -2.98 8.65 11.40
C LEU A 61 -2.52 7.56 12.37
N LEU A 62 -1.29 7.66 12.87
CA LEU A 62 -0.74 6.73 13.86
C LEU A 62 -1.54 6.73 15.17
N ASP A 63 -1.88 7.93 15.68
CA ASP A 63 -2.72 8.09 16.88
C ASP A 63 -4.10 7.44 16.67
N ILE A 64 -4.72 7.65 15.50
CA ILE A 64 -6.03 7.08 15.17
C ILE A 64 -5.96 5.55 15.05
N ILE A 65 -4.90 4.99 14.46
CA ILE A 65 -4.69 3.54 14.39
C ILE A 65 -4.67 2.93 15.79
N LEU A 66 -4.08 3.60 16.78
CA LEU A 66 -4.10 3.12 18.18
C LEU A 66 -5.49 3.19 18.83
N LEU A 67 -6.33 4.16 18.44
CA LEU A 67 -7.67 4.29 18.98
C LEU A 67 -8.64 3.23 18.46
N LEU A 68 -8.42 2.69 17.26
CA LEU A 68 -9.31 1.71 16.66
C LEU A 68 -9.52 0.49 17.57
N PRO A 69 -10.75 -0.05 17.69
CA PRO A 69 -10.97 -1.30 18.40
C PRO A 69 -10.35 -2.47 17.61
N ASP A 70 -10.05 -3.59 18.28
CA ASP A 70 -9.56 -4.80 17.61
C ASP A 70 -10.54 -5.32 16.53
N SER A 71 -11.84 -5.02 16.68
CA SER A 71 -12.87 -5.33 15.67
C SER A 71 -12.76 -4.52 14.38
N ALA A 72 -11.88 -3.52 14.30
CA ALA A 72 -11.54 -2.82 13.06
C ALA A 72 -10.55 -3.60 12.18
N PHE A 73 -9.99 -4.71 12.69
CA PHE A 73 -9.03 -5.57 12.01
C PHE A 73 -9.54 -7.03 11.98
N PRO A 74 -10.75 -7.30 11.47
CA PRO A 74 -11.37 -8.61 11.64
C PRO A 74 -10.61 -9.73 10.94
N SER A 75 -9.98 -9.47 9.79
CA SER A 75 -9.29 -10.51 9.01
C SER A 75 -7.85 -10.78 9.42
N TRP A 76 -7.18 -9.79 10.01
CA TRP A 76 -5.78 -9.88 10.41
C TRP A 76 -5.58 -9.93 11.94
N GLU A 77 -6.62 -9.63 12.71
CA GLU A 77 -6.62 -9.66 14.18
C GLU A 77 -5.52 -8.82 14.83
N TRP A 78 -5.22 -7.64 14.29
CA TRP A 78 -4.14 -6.77 14.80
C TRP A 78 -4.46 -6.19 16.19
N LYS A 79 -4.02 -6.89 17.23
CA LYS A 79 -4.35 -6.56 18.62
C LYS A 79 -3.72 -5.25 19.05
N LEU A 80 -4.41 -4.55 19.96
CA LEU A 80 -3.94 -3.28 20.54
C LEU A 80 -2.48 -3.32 21.04
N ASN A 81 -2.07 -4.40 21.72
CA ASN A 81 -0.72 -4.49 22.27
C ASN A 81 0.36 -4.49 21.17
N ASP A 82 0.08 -5.09 20.02
CA ASP A 82 1.04 -5.13 18.92
C ASP A 82 1.05 -3.79 18.17
N ARG A 83 -0.12 -3.15 18.01
CA ARG A 83 -0.23 -1.76 17.54
C ARG A 83 0.56 -0.78 18.41
N ILE A 84 0.51 -0.94 19.73
CA ILE A 84 1.29 -0.10 20.68
C ILE A 84 2.79 -0.30 20.50
N LYS A 85 3.27 -1.54 20.32
CA LYS A 85 4.70 -1.80 20.08
C LYS A 85 5.14 -1.17 18.75
N TRP A 86 4.36 -1.40 17.70
CA TRP A 86 4.60 -0.86 16.36
C TRP A 86 4.64 0.68 16.37
N TYR A 87 3.66 1.33 17.02
CA TYR A 87 3.64 2.78 17.20
C TYR A 87 4.90 3.29 17.90
N LYS A 88 5.30 2.66 19.01
CA LYS A 88 6.48 3.09 19.78
C LYS A 88 7.77 2.95 18.99
N GLU A 89 7.88 1.89 18.19
CA GLU A 89 9.04 1.69 17.33
C GLU A 89 9.17 2.83 16.31
N ILE A 90 8.06 3.24 15.69
CA ILE A 90 8.01 4.36 14.75
C ILE A 90 8.28 5.69 15.46
N GLU A 91 7.68 5.91 16.64
CA GLU A 91 7.91 7.11 17.46
C GLU A 91 9.38 7.31 17.81
N GLU A 92 10.06 6.23 18.19
CA GLU A 92 11.48 6.27 18.58
C GLU A 92 12.42 6.37 17.37
N ASN A 93 12.06 5.75 16.24
CA ASN A 93 13.03 5.47 15.17
C ASN A 93 12.68 6.04 13.79
N ASN A 94 11.45 6.53 13.57
CA ASN A 94 10.89 6.85 12.24
C ASN A 94 10.90 5.66 11.25
N PHE A 95 10.89 4.44 11.79
CA PHE A 95 10.68 3.21 11.02
C PHE A 95 10.14 2.13 11.97
N TYR A 96 9.57 1.08 11.40
CA TYR A 96 9.36 -0.18 12.10
C TYR A 96 10.08 -1.33 11.40
N ILE A 97 10.29 -2.41 12.14
CA ILE A 97 10.82 -3.66 11.60
C ILE A 97 9.65 -4.55 11.20
N ASP A 98 9.59 -4.89 9.92
CA ASP A 98 8.65 -5.89 9.43
C ASP A 98 9.20 -7.29 9.72
N GLU A 99 8.65 -7.91 10.78
CA GLU A 99 9.02 -9.25 11.23
C GLU A 99 8.36 -10.36 10.39
N ASN A 100 7.27 -10.06 9.67
CA ASN A 100 6.50 -11.02 8.89
C ASN A 100 5.98 -10.37 7.58
N PRO A 101 6.88 -10.08 6.63
CA PRO A 101 6.53 -9.38 5.39
C PRO A 101 5.53 -10.13 4.50
N ASP A 102 5.40 -11.44 4.70
CA ASP A 102 4.43 -12.28 3.98
C ASP A 102 3.00 -12.17 4.55
N TYR A 103 2.84 -11.62 5.76
CA TYR A 103 1.56 -11.54 6.48
C TYR A 103 1.03 -10.12 6.62
N PHE A 104 1.93 -9.15 6.60
CA PHE A 104 1.62 -7.73 6.71
C PHE A 104 2.66 -6.95 5.92
N ASN A 105 2.24 -6.33 4.83
CA ASN A 105 3.13 -5.51 4.03
C ASN A 105 2.49 -4.14 3.78
N GLN A 106 3.17 -3.08 4.22
CA GLN A 106 2.75 -1.73 3.93
C GLN A 106 2.82 -1.47 2.41
N SER A 107 1.66 -1.23 1.80
CA SER A 107 1.56 -0.82 0.41
C SER A 107 1.76 0.68 0.27
N TYR A 108 1.07 1.47 1.10
CA TYR A 108 1.25 2.92 1.18
C TYR A 108 0.99 3.43 2.60
N PHE A 109 1.61 4.55 2.93
CA PHE A 109 1.42 5.24 4.21
C PHE A 109 1.63 6.74 4.00
N GLU A 110 0.54 7.50 4.15
CA GLU A 110 0.46 8.95 3.93
C GLU A 110 -0.30 9.61 5.10
N PRO A 111 -0.20 10.93 5.31
CA PRO A 111 -0.80 11.59 6.48
C PRO A 111 -2.31 11.36 6.68
N ASN A 112 -3.04 11.11 5.59
CA ASN A 112 -4.50 10.93 5.62
C ASN A 112 -4.95 9.52 5.22
N LYS A 113 -4.04 8.60 4.87
CA LYS A 113 -4.40 7.25 4.47
C LYS A 113 -3.25 6.25 4.61
N ALA A 114 -3.58 5.00 4.91
CA ALA A 114 -2.64 3.89 4.84
C ALA A 114 -3.32 2.64 4.29
N GLY A 115 -2.51 1.77 3.70
CA GLY A 115 -2.98 0.54 3.08
C GLY A 115 -1.95 -0.57 3.25
N PHE A 116 -2.44 -1.75 3.60
CA PHE A 116 -1.63 -2.89 3.98
C PHE A 116 -2.15 -4.13 3.28
N THR A 117 -1.25 -4.84 2.59
CA THR A 117 -1.52 -6.19 2.11
C THR A 117 -1.46 -7.14 3.31
N ILE A 118 -2.49 -7.98 3.43
CA ILE A 118 -2.59 -9.04 4.44
C ILE A 118 -2.69 -10.41 3.73
N VAL A 119 -2.54 -11.51 4.48
CA VAL A 119 -2.33 -12.87 3.96
C VAL A 119 -3.27 -13.28 2.80
N ASP A 120 -4.50 -12.77 2.76
CA ASP A 120 -5.45 -13.04 1.67
C ASP A 120 -6.31 -11.81 1.33
N GLY A 121 -5.73 -10.61 1.42
CA GLY A 121 -6.51 -9.41 1.19
C GLY A 121 -5.78 -8.08 1.34
N PHE A 122 -6.58 -7.04 1.51
CA PHE A 122 -6.11 -5.67 1.66
C PHE A 122 -6.92 -4.96 2.73
N TRP A 123 -6.22 -4.40 3.71
CA TRP A 123 -6.81 -3.53 4.71
C TRP A 123 -6.36 -2.09 4.49
N SER A 124 -7.28 -1.15 4.50
CA SER A 124 -6.99 0.26 4.35
C SER A 124 -7.70 1.13 5.39
N ILE A 125 -7.14 2.31 5.61
CA ILE A 125 -7.71 3.35 6.44
C ILE A 125 -7.58 4.68 5.72
N ASN A 126 -8.65 5.46 5.77
CA ASN A 126 -8.70 6.85 5.30
C ASN A 126 -9.23 7.73 6.44
N ILE A 127 -8.55 8.85 6.69
CA ILE A 127 -8.96 9.82 7.71
C ILE A 127 -9.22 11.19 7.09
N TYR A 128 -10.30 11.83 7.53
CA TYR A 128 -10.70 13.15 7.06
C TYR A 128 -10.88 14.10 8.24
N LYS A 129 -10.03 15.14 8.33
CA LYS A 129 -10.04 16.12 9.42
C LYS A 129 -11.23 17.07 9.27
N THR A 130 -12.20 17.00 10.18
CA THR A 130 -13.40 17.84 10.18
C THR A 130 -13.23 19.11 11.04
N ALA A 131 -12.39 19.03 12.08
CA ALA A 131 -12.00 20.13 12.94
C ALA A 131 -10.69 19.79 13.67
N GLU A 132 -10.22 20.68 14.53
CA GLU A 132 -9.09 20.34 15.41
C GLU A 132 -9.42 19.13 16.29
N ASN A 133 -8.52 18.15 16.32
CA ASN A 133 -8.70 16.87 17.02
C ASN A 133 -10.02 16.15 16.71
N SER A 134 -10.56 16.34 15.50
CA SER A 134 -11.82 15.73 15.07
C SER A 134 -11.69 15.15 13.66
N TYR A 135 -11.98 13.85 13.52
CA TYR A 135 -11.78 13.11 12.28
C TYR A 135 -12.97 12.20 11.97
N ILE A 136 -13.31 12.11 10.69
CA ILE A 136 -14.03 10.96 10.14
C ILE A 136 -12.97 9.92 9.79
N VAL A 137 -13.23 8.66 10.12
CA VAL A 137 -12.33 7.55 9.82
C VAL A 137 -13.13 6.47 9.10
N ILE A 138 -12.63 6.01 7.97
CA ILE A 138 -13.18 4.88 7.24
C ILE A 138 -12.09 3.82 7.15
N THR A 139 -12.43 2.58 7.50
CA THR A 139 -11.58 1.44 7.23
C THR A 139 -12.28 0.52 6.25
N ASP A 140 -11.51 -0.07 5.35
CA ASP A 140 -11.96 -1.08 4.40
C ASP A 140 -11.10 -2.33 4.59
N ASP A 141 -11.74 -3.48 4.72
CA ASP A 141 -11.10 -4.79 4.83
C ASP A 141 -11.65 -5.69 3.72
N ILE A 142 -10.82 -5.94 2.71
CA ILE A 142 -11.16 -6.68 1.49
C ILE A 142 -10.46 -8.03 1.55
N VAL A 143 -11.22 -9.13 1.70
CA VAL A 143 -10.69 -10.50 1.78
C VAL A 143 -11.57 -11.46 0.99
N GLY A 144 -10.96 -12.23 0.09
CA GLY A 144 -11.69 -13.09 -0.85
C GLY A 144 -12.68 -12.26 -1.69
N ASP A 145 -13.94 -12.67 -1.69
CA ASP A 145 -15.04 -11.97 -2.38
C ASP A 145 -15.79 -10.99 -1.45
N GLY A 146 -15.29 -10.75 -0.24
CA GLY A 146 -15.94 -9.91 0.77
C GLY A 146 -15.26 -8.56 0.96
N ASN A 147 -16.06 -7.55 1.32
CA ASN A 147 -15.63 -6.23 1.76
C ASN A 147 -16.31 -5.90 3.10
N SER A 148 -15.56 -5.33 4.05
CA SER A 148 -16.08 -4.84 5.32
C SER A 148 -15.71 -3.37 5.56
N LEU A 149 -16.58 -2.47 5.12
CA LEU A 149 -16.51 -1.05 5.45
C LEU A 149 -16.91 -0.76 6.90
N ASN A 150 -16.10 0.03 7.58
CA ASN A 150 -16.42 0.53 8.92
C ASN A 150 -16.23 2.05 8.99
N PHE A 151 -17.16 2.70 9.70
CA PHE A 151 -17.21 4.15 9.82
C PHE A 151 -17.04 4.54 11.29
N TYR A 152 -16.13 5.47 11.56
CA TYR A 152 -15.90 6.00 12.89
C TYR A 152 -15.82 7.53 12.89
N GLU A 153 -16.08 8.10 14.06
CA GLU A 153 -15.74 9.48 14.38
C GLU A 153 -14.78 9.50 15.56
N VAL A 154 -13.68 10.23 15.39
CA VAL A 154 -12.75 10.57 16.47
C VAL A 154 -13.02 12.01 16.88
N LYS A 155 -13.25 12.25 18.16
CA LYS A 155 -13.38 13.58 18.77
C LYS A 155 -12.60 13.62 20.07
N SER A 156 -11.60 14.49 20.16
CA SER A 156 -10.79 14.67 21.38
C SER A 156 -10.24 13.33 21.91
N ASN A 157 -9.65 12.52 21.02
CA ASN A 157 -9.09 11.19 21.31
C ASN A 157 -10.10 10.12 21.75
N ILE A 158 -11.40 10.37 21.59
CA ILE A 158 -12.45 9.37 21.80
C ILE A 158 -12.94 8.93 20.43
N ILE A 159 -12.90 7.61 20.17
CA ILE A 159 -13.43 7.01 18.96
C ILE A 159 -14.83 6.46 19.21
N ASN A 160 -15.75 6.73 18.30
CA ASN A 160 -17.09 6.15 18.29
C ASN A 160 -17.32 5.49 16.93
N LYS A 161 -17.80 4.25 16.93
CA LYS A 161 -18.23 3.55 15.70
C LYS A 161 -19.64 4.01 15.33
N TYR A 162 -19.87 4.35 14.07
CA TYR A 162 -21.21 4.52 13.53
C TYR A 162 -21.77 3.18 13.04
N LEU A 163 -23.09 3.05 13.13
CA LEU A 163 -23.79 1.84 12.70
C LEU A 163 -23.86 1.72 11.18
N ASP A 164 -23.90 2.85 10.46
CA ASP A 164 -24.02 2.88 9.00
C ASP A 164 -23.35 4.11 8.37
N GLU A 165 -23.17 4.03 7.05
CA GLU A 165 -22.67 5.12 6.22
C GLU A 165 -23.60 6.34 6.20
N LYS A 166 -24.91 6.17 6.42
CA LYS A 166 -25.93 7.22 6.24
C LYS A 166 -25.68 8.40 7.15
N THR A 167 -25.11 8.13 8.31
CA THR A 167 -24.73 9.15 9.30
C THR A 167 -23.68 10.12 8.75
N ILE A 168 -22.83 9.68 7.82
CA ILE A 168 -21.74 10.48 7.25
C ILE A 168 -22.00 10.88 5.79
N PHE A 169 -22.53 9.97 4.98
CA PHE A 169 -22.55 10.04 3.51
C PHE A 169 -23.93 9.91 2.87
N SER A 170 -25.03 10.14 3.59
CA SER A 170 -26.38 10.18 2.98
C SER A 170 -26.73 8.96 2.09
N ASP A 171 -26.27 7.76 2.47
CA ASP A 171 -26.62 6.49 1.78
C ASP A 171 -26.03 6.40 0.36
N PHE A 172 -24.74 6.68 0.23
CA PHE A 172 -24.04 6.76 -1.06
C PHE A 172 -24.12 5.44 -1.85
N THR A 173 -24.14 4.31 -1.15
CA THR A 173 -24.25 2.98 -1.74
C THR A 173 -25.57 2.83 -2.49
N GLU A 174 -26.68 3.38 -1.99
CA GLU A 174 -27.97 3.36 -2.69
C GLU A 174 -28.05 4.42 -3.80
N LEU A 175 -27.38 5.56 -3.64
CA LEU A 175 -27.41 6.65 -4.62
C LEU A 175 -26.77 6.28 -5.97
N ILE A 176 -25.81 5.36 -5.98
CA ILE A 176 -25.18 4.89 -7.23
C ILE A 176 -25.94 3.74 -7.90
N LYS A 177 -26.88 3.07 -7.23
CA LYS A 177 -27.60 1.91 -7.78
C LYS A 177 -28.70 2.37 -8.74
N LYS A 178 -28.79 1.74 -9.92
CA LYS A 178 -30.00 1.88 -10.76
C LYS A 178 -31.19 1.23 -10.04
N LYS A 179 -32.36 1.86 -10.18
CA LYS A 179 -33.62 1.30 -9.66
C LYS A 179 -33.99 0.03 -10.43
N GLU A 180 -34.57 -0.96 -9.74
CA GLU A 180 -34.85 -2.37 -10.12
C GLU A 180 -35.31 -2.69 -11.56
N ASN A 181 -35.74 -1.73 -12.37
CA ASN A 181 -36.39 -1.99 -13.66
C ASN A 181 -35.42 -2.38 -14.80
N THR A 182 -34.16 -2.69 -14.48
CA THR A 182 -33.12 -3.09 -15.44
C THR A 182 -32.26 -4.22 -14.84
N GLU A 183 -32.22 -5.38 -15.50
CA GLU A 183 -31.18 -6.43 -15.36
C GLU A 183 -30.90 -7.07 -13.97
N ASN A 184 -31.90 -7.47 -13.18
CA ASN A 184 -31.70 -8.21 -11.91
C ASN A 184 -30.63 -7.59 -10.97
N CYS A 185 -30.50 -6.26 -10.99
CA CYS A 185 -29.45 -5.57 -10.25
C CYS A 185 -29.56 -5.79 -8.72
N GLY A 186 -30.76 -5.96 -8.19
CA GLY A 186 -30.97 -6.28 -6.76
C GLY A 186 -30.24 -7.56 -6.35
N GLU A 187 -30.44 -8.66 -7.09
CA GLU A 187 -29.74 -9.93 -6.85
C GLU A 187 -28.23 -9.78 -6.96
N LYS A 188 -27.73 -9.04 -7.96
CA LYS A 188 -26.29 -8.79 -8.12
C LYS A 188 -25.67 -8.03 -6.95
N PHE A 189 -26.38 -7.07 -6.35
CA PHE A 189 -25.89 -6.36 -5.16
C PHE A 189 -25.93 -7.23 -3.91
N GLU A 190 -26.96 -8.08 -3.78
CA GLU A 190 -27.08 -9.03 -2.66
C GLU A 190 -26.02 -10.15 -2.73
N GLU A 191 -25.69 -10.66 -3.91
CA GLU A 191 -24.77 -11.78 -4.09
C GLU A 191 -23.30 -11.44 -3.81
N MET A 192 -22.86 -10.20 -4.06
CA MET A 192 -21.44 -9.80 -3.89
C MET A 192 -21.20 -8.76 -2.79
N ASN A 193 -22.18 -8.53 -1.91
CA ASN A 193 -22.09 -7.62 -0.75
C ASN A 193 -21.69 -6.17 -1.12
N ASP A 194 -22.42 -5.57 -2.06
CA ASP A 194 -22.20 -4.20 -2.58
C ASP A 194 -20.82 -4.00 -3.27
N PRO A 195 -20.69 -3.04 -4.20
CA PRO A 195 -19.43 -2.82 -4.90
C PRO A 195 -18.34 -2.35 -3.94
N ILE A 196 -17.10 -2.81 -4.14
CA ILE A 196 -15.92 -2.33 -3.42
C ILE A 196 -15.75 -0.83 -3.71
N PHE A 197 -15.52 -0.02 -2.67
CA PHE A 197 -15.42 1.43 -2.79
C PHE A 197 -14.01 1.94 -2.52
N GLU A 198 -13.56 2.87 -3.36
CA GLU A 198 -12.34 3.64 -3.13
C GLU A 198 -12.68 5.03 -2.60
N PHE A 199 -11.91 5.49 -1.61
CA PHE A 199 -12.11 6.77 -0.95
C PHE A 199 -10.91 7.69 -1.20
N ASP A 200 -11.14 8.83 -1.84
CA ASP A 200 -10.13 9.89 -1.99
C ASP A 200 -10.45 11.08 -1.08
N PHE A 201 -9.64 11.21 -0.01
CA PHE A 201 -9.71 12.29 0.97
C PHE A 201 -8.56 13.31 0.82
N THR A 202 -7.85 13.29 -0.31
CA THR A 202 -6.71 14.18 -0.54
C THR A 202 -7.15 15.66 -0.56
N ASN A 203 -8.40 15.92 -0.97
CA ASN A 203 -8.96 17.25 -0.97
C ASN A 203 -9.61 17.59 0.38
N LYS A 204 -9.14 18.65 1.03
CA LYS A 204 -9.70 19.11 2.32
C LYS A 204 -11.15 19.57 2.25
N ASN A 205 -11.73 19.81 1.08
CA ASN A 205 -13.08 20.32 0.92
C ASN A 205 -14.05 19.33 0.27
N LYS A 206 -13.56 18.18 -0.22
CA LYS A 206 -14.41 17.15 -0.81
C LYS A 206 -13.91 15.75 -0.47
N VAL A 207 -14.85 14.83 -0.40
CA VAL A 207 -14.58 13.40 -0.38
C VAL A 207 -15.14 12.83 -1.67
N GLU A 208 -14.31 12.11 -2.40
CA GLU A 208 -14.72 11.38 -3.59
C GLU A 208 -14.76 9.89 -3.23
N ILE A 209 -15.91 9.27 -3.49
CA ILE A 209 -16.12 7.84 -3.29
C ILE A 209 -16.37 7.27 -4.67
N GLU A 210 -15.47 6.43 -5.13
CA GLU A 210 -15.59 5.75 -6.41
C GLU A 210 -15.98 4.30 -6.19
N SER A 211 -16.89 3.75 -6.99
CA SER A 211 -16.95 2.30 -7.09
C SER A 211 -15.63 1.85 -7.72
N SER A 212 -15.05 0.75 -7.23
CA SER A 212 -13.85 0.12 -7.76
C SER A 212 -14.17 -0.46 -9.12
N TRP A 213 -14.36 0.41 -10.09
CA TRP A 213 -14.95 0.11 -11.39
C TRP A 213 -14.13 -0.94 -12.11
N TYR A 214 -12.81 -0.92 -11.96
CA TYR A 214 -11.93 -1.92 -12.55
C TYR A 214 -12.12 -3.34 -11.99
N LEU A 215 -12.64 -3.49 -10.76
CA LEU A 215 -12.98 -4.79 -10.16
C LEU A 215 -14.41 -5.21 -10.46
N THR A 216 -15.31 -4.23 -10.61
CA THR A 216 -16.77 -4.45 -10.57
C THR A 216 -17.46 -4.16 -11.90
N LYS A 217 -16.74 -3.66 -12.92
CA LYS A 217 -17.33 -3.23 -14.19
C LYS A 217 -18.15 -4.31 -14.87
N ASP A 218 -17.57 -5.48 -15.09
CA ASP A 218 -18.21 -6.55 -15.85
C ASP A 218 -19.51 -7.02 -15.16
N ASP A 219 -19.53 -6.95 -13.83
CA ASP A 219 -20.66 -7.36 -13.01
C ASP A 219 -21.71 -6.25 -12.83
N TYR A 220 -21.30 -4.98 -12.73
CA TYR A 220 -22.13 -3.87 -12.26
C TYR A 220 -22.28 -2.68 -13.22
N GLU A 221 -21.62 -2.64 -14.39
CA GLU A 221 -21.68 -1.50 -15.33
C GLU A 221 -23.12 -1.12 -15.70
N ASN A 222 -23.98 -2.12 -15.91
CA ASN A 222 -25.37 -1.89 -16.23
C ASN A 222 -26.26 -1.60 -15.01
N CYS A 223 -25.77 -1.82 -13.80
CA CYS A 223 -26.48 -1.65 -12.53
C CYS A 223 -26.14 -0.36 -11.79
N LEU A 224 -25.15 0.40 -12.25
CA LEU A 224 -24.73 1.67 -11.65
C LEU A 224 -25.21 2.88 -12.47
N ILE A 225 -25.63 3.96 -11.80
CA ILE A 225 -25.99 5.25 -12.41
C ILE A 225 -24.73 6.04 -12.79
N GLY A 226 -23.62 5.79 -12.09
CA GLY A 226 -22.29 6.35 -12.31
C GLY A 226 -21.26 5.60 -11.47
N ASN A 227 -19.98 5.93 -11.65
CA ASN A 227 -18.86 5.27 -10.98
C ASN A 227 -18.29 6.07 -9.80
N SER A 228 -18.76 7.29 -9.54
CA SER A 228 -18.32 8.08 -8.39
C SER A 228 -19.39 9.01 -7.84
N ILE A 229 -19.30 9.28 -6.54
CA ILE A 229 -20.03 10.33 -5.83
C ILE A 229 -19.03 11.27 -5.16
N ILE A 230 -19.28 12.56 -5.30
CA ILE A 230 -18.48 13.61 -4.67
C ILE A 230 -19.30 14.27 -3.57
N TYR A 231 -18.84 14.15 -2.34
CA TYR A 231 -19.36 14.87 -1.19
C TYR A 231 -18.55 16.13 -0.94
N SER A 232 -19.22 17.27 -0.81
CA SER A 232 -18.58 18.50 -0.39
C SER A 232 -18.63 18.62 1.13
N PHE A 233 -17.51 19.02 1.74
CA PHE A 233 -17.50 19.30 3.16
C PHE A 233 -18.26 20.58 3.48
N ASN A 234 -19.24 20.45 4.36
CA ASN A 234 -19.98 21.58 4.89
C ASN A 234 -19.38 21.99 6.24
N PRO A 235 -18.56 23.06 6.30
CA PRO A 235 -17.89 23.45 7.55
C PRO A 235 -18.89 23.92 8.63
N LYS A 236 -20.08 24.39 8.24
CA LYS A 236 -21.12 24.83 9.20
C LYS A 236 -21.79 23.66 9.90
N LYS A 237 -21.98 22.55 9.18
CA LYS A 237 -22.60 21.32 9.72
C LYS A 237 -21.57 20.30 10.19
N ARG A 238 -20.28 20.53 9.89
CA ARG A 238 -19.17 19.59 10.09
C ARG A 238 -19.51 18.20 9.51
N SER A 239 -20.16 18.20 8.36
CA SER A 239 -20.70 17.00 7.73
C SER A 239 -20.37 17.03 6.23
N LEU A 240 -20.27 15.85 5.64
CA LEU A 240 -20.16 15.66 4.19
C LEU A 240 -21.58 15.65 3.59
N LYS A 241 -21.75 16.30 2.43
CA LYS A 241 -23.06 16.50 1.77
C LYS A 241 -22.96 16.49 0.25
#